data_AF-A0A7S0JHP6-F1
#
_entry.id   AF-A0A7S0JHP6-F1
#
_cell.length_a   1.000
_cell.length_b   1.000
_cell.length_c   1.000
_cell.angle_alpha   90.00
_cell.angle_beta   90.00
_cell.angle_gamma   90.00
#
_symmetry.space_group_name_H-M   'P 1'
#
loop_
_entity.id
_entity.type
_entity.pdbx_description
1 polymer ?
#
loop_
_entity_poly.entity_id
_entity_poly.type
_entity_poly.pdbx_seq_one_letter_code
_entity_poly.pdbx_strand_id
1 'polypeptide(L)'
;QSYQGRPNFQPAQYFNSGGPGYVLNRPALRALAASLYKPECKPRLRDPREDVWVAHCLFHNGIEPQDTRDELGRERFHPFWPAHHLGYPAQHDPNDWYAQYSIGLKFGFECCSTHSIAFHYLKELDMHRVHALVYSCPGNELAASSRRSKDGTRT
;
A
#
# COMPACT_ATOMS: atom_id res chain seq x y z
N GLN A 1 -3.46 -2.27 0.34
CA GLN A 1 -3.49 -1.87 1.73
C GLN A 1 -2.21 -2.41 2.30
N SER A 2 -1.31 -1.52 2.77
CA SER A 2 -0.16 -1.96 3.56
C SER A 2 -0.74 -2.56 4.83
N TYR A 3 -0.76 -3.88 4.87
CA TYR A 3 -1.41 -4.62 5.94
C TYR A 3 -0.49 -4.60 7.14
N GLN A 4 -0.80 -3.72 8.08
CA GLN A 4 0.04 -3.45 9.23
C GLN A 4 -0.57 -4.06 10.50
N GLY A 5 0.12 -4.98 11.14
CA GLY A 5 -0.32 -5.69 12.34
C GLY A 5 0.64 -5.55 13.51
N ARG A 6 0.12 -5.56 14.74
CA ARG A 6 0.91 -5.72 15.96
C ARG A 6 0.68 -7.13 16.52
N PRO A 7 1.72 -7.93 16.78
CA PRO A 7 1.55 -9.20 17.47
C PRO A 7 0.92 -9.06 18.87
N ASN A 8 1.15 -7.91 19.55
CA ASN A 8 0.85 -7.75 20.99
C ASN A 8 0.04 -6.47 21.33
N PHE A 9 -0.83 -5.98 20.45
CA PHE A 9 -1.64 -4.79 20.74
C PHE A 9 -3.12 -5.05 20.44
N GLN A 10 -4.00 -4.66 21.37
CA GLN A 10 -5.45 -4.62 21.19
C GLN A 10 -5.94 -3.24 21.65
N PRO A 11 -6.91 -2.60 20.95
CA PRO A 11 -7.86 -3.21 20.01
C PRO A 11 -7.58 -2.86 18.52
N ALA A 12 -8.02 -3.76 17.62
CA ALA A 12 -7.64 -3.97 16.22
C ALA A 12 -6.21 -4.54 16.05
N GLN A 13 -6.12 -5.86 15.86
CA GLN A 13 -4.87 -6.58 15.62
C GLN A 13 -4.16 -6.10 14.34
N TYR A 14 -4.93 -5.55 13.39
CA TYR A 14 -4.50 -5.09 12.09
C TYR A 14 -5.12 -3.73 11.75
N PHE A 15 -4.35 -2.88 11.10
CA PHE A 15 -4.78 -1.61 10.53
C PHE A 15 -4.15 -1.40 9.15
N ASN A 16 -4.76 -0.53 8.36
CA ASN A 16 -4.20 -0.13 7.07
C ASN A 16 -3.52 1.21 7.26
N SER A 17 -2.24 1.35 6.89
CA SER A 17 -1.54 2.64 7.04
C SER A 17 -2.24 3.77 6.28
N GLY A 18 -2.37 4.92 6.94
CA GLY A 18 -3.02 6.10 6.36
C GLY A 18 -2.23 6.80 5.26
N GLY A 19 -0.89 6.68 5.25
CA GLY A 19 -0.01 7.38 4.31
C GLY A 19 -0.41 7.19 2.83
N PRO A 20 -0.39 5.96 2.27
CA PRO A 20 -0.82 5.72 0.90
C PRO A 20 -2.35 5.78 0.71
N GLY A 21 -3.10 6.00 1.78
CA GLY A 21 -4.54 5.86 1.84
C GLY A 21 -5.01 4.40 1.98
N TYR A 22 -6.30 4.26 2.29
CA TYR A 22 -7.01 2.99 2.38
C TYR A 22 -8.37 3.10 1.68
N VAL A 23 -8.91 1.97 1.23
CA VAL A 23 -10.14 1.91 0.44
C VAL A 23 -11.21 1.19 1.23
N LEU A 24 -12.37 1.83 1.37
CA LEU A 24 -13.54 1.24 2.01
C LEU A 24 -14.62 0.99 0.97
N ASN A 25 -15.22 -0.20 1.00
CA ASN A 25 -16.43 -0.44 0.23
C ASN A 25 -17.61 0.36 0.81
N ARG A 26 -18.69 0.48 0.03
CA ARG A 26 -19.85 1.30 0.41
C ARG A 26 -20.48 0.89 1.74
N PRO A 27 -20.68 -0.40 2.07
CA PRO A 27 -21.16 -0.81 3.40
C PRO A 27 -20.21 -0.43 4.54
N ALA A 28 -18.90 -0.64 4.39
CA ALA A 28 -17.93 -0.32 5.44
C ALA A 28 -17.86 1.19 5.73
N LEU A 29 -17.87 2.01 4.68
CA LEU A 29 -17.92 3.46 4.83
C LEU A 29 -19.19 3.93 5.55
N ARG A 30 -20.35 3.34 5.23
CA ARG A 30 -21.62 3.64 5.92
C ARG A 30 -21.59 3.24 7.39
N ALA A 31 -21.05 2.06 7.70
CA ALA A 31 -20.91 1.59 9.08
C ALA A 31 -19.97 2.49 9.88
N LEU A 32 -18.83 2.87 9.30
CA LEU A 32 -17.89 3.81 9.90
C LEU A 32 -18.60 5.14 10.21
N ALA A 33 -19.21 5.77 9.21
CA ALA A 33 -19.89 7.07 9.36
C ALA A 33 -20.99 7.04 10.42
N ALA A 34 -21.78 5.96 10.48
CA ALA A 34 -22.83 5.78 11.49
C ALA A 34 -22.28 5.56 12.92
N SER A 35 -21.01 5.18 13.05
CA SER A 35 -20.38 4.84 14.32
C SER A 35 -19.37 5.88 14.82
N LEU A 36 -18.98 6.86 14.00
CA LEU A 36 -17.95 7.87 14.34
C LEU A 36 -18.18 8.55 15.69
N TYR A 37 -19.42 8.85 16.04
CA TYR A 37 -19.76 9.54 17.29
C TYR A 37 -20.06 8.62 18.47
N LYS A 38 -20.00 7.30 18.27
CA LYS A 38 -20.26 6.33 19.35
C LYS A 38 -19.02 6.18 20.26
N PRO A 39 -19.19 5.87 21.55
CA PRO A 39 -18.08 5.75 22.50
C PRO A 39 -16.97 4.77 22.10
N GLU A 40 -17.33 3.71 21.37
CA GLU A 40 -16.40 2.68 20.88
C GLU A 40 -15.40 3.27 19.89
N CYS A 41 -15.80 4.24 19.07
CA CYS A 41 -14.95 4.89 18.08
C CYS A 41 -14.13 6.08 18.63
N LYS A 42 -14.16 6.29 19.96
CA LYS A 42 -13.35 7.30 20.67
C LYS A 42 -13.41 8.72 20.06
N PRO A 43 -14.60 9.30 19.76
CA PRO A 43 -14.74 10.57 19.03
C PRO A 43 -14.06 11.79 19.67
N ARG A 44 -13.72 11.73 20.96
CA ARG A 44 -13.09 12.82 21.70
C ARG A 44 -11.60 12.63 21.93
N LEU A 45 -11.06 11.48 21.51
CA LEU A 45 -9.64 11.20 21.63
C LEU A 45 -8.87 12.06 20.63
N ARG A 46 -7.76 12.65 21.10
CA ARG A 46 -6.81 13.37 20.25
C ARG A 46 -5.54 12.54 20.17
N ASP A 47 -5.37 11.84 19.05
CA ASP A 47 -4.24 10.97 18.79
C ASP A 47 -3.87 11.09 17.31
N PRO A 48 -2.59 11.24 16.95
CA PRO A 48 -2.18 11.41 15.55
C PRO A 48 -2.34 10.14 14.70
N ARG A 49 -2.60 8.97 15.30
CA ARG A 49 -2.72 7.68 14.62
C ARG A 49 -4.15 7.43 14.15
N GLU A 50 -4.63 8.30 13.27
CA GLU A 50 -6.01 8.25 12.73
C GLU A 50 -6.34 6.89 12.11
N ASP A 51 -5.40 6.33 11.36
CA ASP A 51 -5.52 5.04 10.68
C ASP A 51 -5.75 3.87 11.63
N VAL A 52 -5.03 3.85 12.75
CA VAL A 52 -5.24 2.90 13.85
C VAL A 52 -6.64 3.04 14.45
N TRP A 53 -7.12 4.28 14.65
CA TRP A 53 -8.43 4.53 15.25
C TRP A 53 -9.59 4.28 14.29
N VAL A 54 -9.40 4.47 12.98
CA VAL A 54 -10.36 4.04 11.96
C VAL A 54 -10.45 2.52 11.92
N ALA A 55 -9.32 1.80 11.93
CA ALA A 55 -9.31 0.34 12.01
C ALA A 55 -9.99 -0.16 13.30
N HIS A 56 -9.71 0.49 14.44
CA HIS A 56 -10.37 0.22 15.71
C HIS A 56 -11.90 0.38 15.61
N CYS A 57 -12.38 1.49 15.05
CA CYS A 57 -13.81 1.74 14.89
C CYS A 57 -14.47 0.72 13.96
N LEU A 58 -13.84 0.39 12.83
CA LEU A 58 -14.31 -0.64 11.89
C LEU A 58 -14.39 -2.02 12.56
N PHE A 59 -13.39 -2.38 13.35
CA PHE A 59 -13.36 -3.63 14.11
C PHE A 59 -14.56 -3.75 15.06
N HIS A 60 -14.91 -2.69 15.79
CA HIS A 60 -16.12 -2.66 16.64
C HIS A 60 -17.44 -2.76 15.86
N ASN A 61 -17.41 -2.50 14.55
CA ASN A 61 -18.54 -2.73 13.65
C ASN A 61 -18.48 -4.12 12.96
N GLY A 62 -17.59 -5.01 13.40
CA GLY A 62 -17.40 -6.34 12.81
C GLY A 62 -16.77 -6.31 11.42
N ILE A 63 -16.02 -5.25 11.09
CA ILE A 63 -15.38 -5.08 9.79
C ILE A 63 -13.86 -5.18 9.97
N GLU A 64 -13.26 -6.16 9.30
CA GLU A 64 -11.82 -6.39 9.31
C GLU A 64 -11.18 -6.00 7.98
N PRO A 65 -9.90 -5.56 7.99
CA PRO A 65 -9.17 -5.31 6.76
C PRO A 65 -8.93 -6.60 5.97
N GLN A 66 -8.98 -6.50 4.64
CA GLN A 66 -8.58 -7.58 3.76
C GLN A 66 -7.09 -7.45 3.41
N ASP A 67 -6.38 -8.59 3.37
CA ASP A 67 -5.05 -8.64 2.75
C ASP A 67 -5.16 -8.37 1.25
N THR A 68 -4.32 -7.46 0.77
CA THR A 68 -4.36 -6.95 -0.61
C THR A 68 -3.02 -7.09 -1.31
N ARG A 69 -2.05 -7.73 -0.67
CA ARG A 69 -0.80 -8.10 -1.32
C ARG A 69 -1.11 -8.95 -2.55
N ASP A 70 -0.22 -8.90 -3.53
CA ASP A 70 -0.37 -9.78 -4.69
C ASP A 70 -0.02 -11.24 -4.37
N GLU A 71 -0.16 -12.10 -5.37
CA GLU A 71 0.09 -13.54 -5.26
C GLU A 71 1.53 -13.88 -4.79
N LEU A 72 2.46 -12.94 -4.93
CA LEU A 72 3.86 -13.06 -4.49
C LEU A 72 4.08 -12.46 -3.09
N GLY A 73 3.02 -11.98 -2.44
CA GLY A 73 3.06 -11.34 -1.13
C GLY A 73 3.64 -9.92 -1.17
N ARG A 74 3.59 -9.24 -2.32
CA ARG A 74 4.13 -7.88 -2.48
C ARG A 74 3.07 -6.83 -2.25
N GLU A 75 3.47 -5.71 -1.66
CA GLU A 75 2.57 -4.62 -1.30
C GLU A 75 2.00 -3.93 -2.54
N ARG A 76 0.75 -3.44 -2.42
CA ARG A 76 0.10 -2.60 -3.45
C ARG A 76 -0.07 -1.15 -3.00
N PHE A 77 0.02 -0.88 -1.70
CA PHE A 77 -0.13 0.46 -1.14
C PHE A 77 1.09 0.72 -0.28
N HIS A 78 1.82 1.79 -0.61
CA HIS A 78 3.21 1.93 -0.21
C HIS A 78 3.36 3.16 0.70
N PRO A 79 3.73 3.01 1.99
CA PRO A 79 3.83 4.13 2.92
C PRO A 79 4.99 5.09 2.63
N PHE A 80 5.81 4.79 1.62
CA PHE A 80 6.87 5.65 1.14
C PHE A 80 6.84 5.79 -0.39
N TRP A 81 7.70 6.68 -0.88
CA TRP A 81 7.91 6.88 -2.32
C TRP A 81 8.66 5.67 -2.93
N PRO A 82 8.53 5.40 -4.24
CA PRO A 82 8.98 4.15 -4.86
C PRO A 82 10.44 3.77 -4.58
N ALA A 83 11.38 4.71 -4.68
CA ALA A 83 12.80 4.40 -4.49
C ALA A 83 13.15 3.98 -3.06
N HIS A 84 12.36 4.39 -2.07
CA HIS A 84 12.56 4.01 -0.68
C HIS A 84 12.41 2.50 -0.49
N HIS A 85 11.47 1.87 -1.18
CA HIS A 85 11.23 0.43 -1.09
C HIS A 85 12.31 -0.40 -1.80
N LEU A 86 12.97 0.17 -2.82
CA LEU A 86 14.10 -0.46 -3.50
C LEU A 86 15.35 -0.51 -2.60
N GLY A 87 15.61 0.57 -1.86
CA GLY A 87 16.79 0.69 -0.98
C GLY A 87 16.52 0.42 0.49
N TYR A 88 15.34 -0.07 0.87
CA TYR A 88 14.93 -0.12 2.27
C TYR A 88 15.80 -1.09 3.10
N PRO A 89 16.47 -0.63 4.17
CA PRO A 89 17.43 -1.44 4.92
C PRO A 89 16.79 -2.26 6.06
N ALA A 90 15.48 -2.55 6.06
CA ALA A 90 14.77 -3.23 7.17
C ALA A 90 15.50 -4.40 7.81
N GLN A 91 16.24 -5.17 7.00
CA GLN A 91 16.98 -6.35 7.43
C GLN A 91 18.08 -6.02 8.47
N HIS A 92 18.39 -4.75 8.67
CA HIS A 92 19.48 -4.26 9.50
C HIS A 92 19.05 -3.64 10.84
N ASP A 93 17.75 -3.42 11.07
CA ASP A 93 17.26 -2.89 12.36
C ASP A 93 16.02 -3.67 12.86
N PRO A 94 16.15 -4.49 13.92
CA PRO A 94 15.01 -5.20 14.51
C PRO A 94 13.97 -4.27 15.15
N ASN A 95 14.30 -2.99 15.38
CA ASN A 95 13.40 -1.96 15.89
C ASN A 95 12.72 -1.16 14.78
N ASP A 96 12.94 -1.51 13.52
CA ASP A 96 12.31 -0.84 12.40
C ASP A 96 10.79 -0.99 12.43
N TRP A 97 10.09 0.12 12.63
CA TRP A 97 8.64 0.12 12.80
C TRP A 97 7.92 -0.39 11.55
N TYR A 98 8.44 -0.12 10.35
CA TYR A 98 7.78 -0.50 9.11
C TYR A 98 7.82 -2.03 8.93
N ALA A 99 8.97 -2.64 9.21
CA ALA A 99 9.12 -4.09 9.24
C ALA A 99 8.30 -4.73 10.37
N GLN A 100 8.27 -4.12 11.56
CA GLN A 100 7.50 -4.66 12.70
C GLN A 100 6.00 -4.66 12.46
N TYR A 101 5.48 -3.61 11.82
CA TYR A 101 4.05 -3.57 11.54
C TYR A 101 3.70 -4.29 10.25
N SER A 102 4.57 -4.39 9.25
CA SER A 102 4.18 -5.03 7.98
C SER A 102 4.15 -6.56 8.06
N ILE A 103 3.14 -7.18 7.46
CA ILE A 103 3.10 -8.65 7.34
C ILE A 103 3.93 -9.11 6.15
N GLY A 104 4.98 -9.88 6.42
CA GLY A 104 5.78 -10.53 5.38
C GLY A 104 6.43 -9.54 4.40
N LEU A 105 6.90 -8.41 4.92
CA LEU A 105 7.41 -7.29 4.13
C LEU A 105 8.53 -7.71 3.17
N LYS A 106 8.39 -7.29 1.91
CA LYS A 106 9.37 -7.50 0.84
C LYS A 106 10.12 -6.20 0.55
N PHE A 107 11.34 -6.31 0.05
CA PHE A 107 12.22 -5.17 -0.24
C PHE A 107 12.97 -5.37 -1.56
N GLY A 108 13.65 -4.33 -2.02
CA GLY A 108 14.42 -4.39 -3.26
C GLY A 108 13.51 -4.50 -4.48
N PHE A 109 13.97 -5.20 -5.51
CA PHE A 109 13.18 -5.40 -6.73
C PHE A 109 11.90 -6.23 -6.49
N GLU A 110 11.82 -6.96 -5.38
CA GLU A 110 10.65 -7.75 -4.99
C GLU A 110 9.69 -7.01 -4.05
N CYS A 111 9.95 -5.75 -3.69
CA CYS A 111 9.14 -5.03 -2.71
C CYS A 111 7.67 -4.89 -3.11
N CYS A 112 7.47 -4.66 -4.40
CA CYS A 112 6.34 -3.88 -4.85
C CYS A 112 5.62 -4.61 -5.95
N SER A 113 4.30 -4.70 -5.84
CA SER A 113 3.49 -5.33 -6.87
C SER A 113 3.59 -4.57 -8.18
N THR A 114 3.60 -5.30 -9.30
CA THR A 114 3.41 -4.70 -10.64
C THR A 114 2.04 -4.04 -10.79
N HIS A 115 1.09 -4.36 -9.90
CA HIS A 115 -0.22 -3.76 -9.79
C HIS A 115 -0.31 -2.86 -8.54
N SER A 116 0.72 -2.04 -8.32
CA SER A 116 0.74 -1.02 -7.28
C SER A 116 -0.39 0.00 -7.49
N ILE A 117 -1.01 0.43 -6.39
CA ILE A 117 -2.17 1.32 -6.37
C ILE A 117 -1.79 2.72 -5.92
N ALA A 118 -1.01 2.85 -4.85
CA ALA A 118 -0.65 4.15 -4.30
C ALA A 118 0.71 4.14 -3.61
N PHE A 119 1.39 5.28 -3.66
CA PHE A 119 2.65 5.56 -2.97
C PHE A 119 2.52 6.87 -2.22
N HIS A 120 3.08 6.94 -1.02
CA HIS A 120 3.07 8.13 -0.17
C HIS A 120 4.34 8.98 -0.35
N TYR A 121 4.35 10.21 0.18
CA TYR A 121 5.48 11.15 0.13
C TYR A 121 6.03 11.53 -1.26
N LEU A 122 5.28 11.33 -2.35
CA LEU A 122 5.65 11.92 -3.63
C LEU A 122 5.42 13.43 -3.62
N LYS A 123 6.42 14.17 -4.09
CA LYS A 123 6.29 15.60 -4.38
C LYS A 123 5.57 15.79 -5.71
N GLU A 124 5.00 16.97 -5.92
CA GLU A 124 4.27 17.35 -7.14
C GLU A 124 5.00 16.95 -8.43
N LEU A 125 6.26 17.37 -8.59
CA LEU A 125 7.04 17.05 -9.77
C LEU A 125 7.27 15.54 -9.97
N ASP A 126 7.43 14.79 -8.88
CA ASP A 126 7.61 13.35 -8.94
C ASP A 126 6.30 12.63 -9.28
N MET A 127 5.15 13.14 -8.83
CA MET A 127 3.84 12.64 -9.28
C MET A 127 3.68 12.80 -10.80
N HIS A 128 4.06 13.95 -11.36
CA HIS A 128 4.05 14.15 -12.81
C HIS A 128 4.99 13.20 -13.55
N ARG A 129 6.19 12.96 -13.01
CA ARG A 129 7.16 12.01 -13.58
C ARG A 129 6.62 10.58 -13.55
N VAL A 130 6.10 10.13 -12.41
CA VAL A 130 5.51 8.79 -12.28
C VAL A 130 4.31 8.64 -13.22
N HIS A 131 3.44 9.65 -13.32
CA HIS A 131 2.33 9.64 -14.28
C HIS A 131 2.83 9.49 -15.73
N ALA A 132 3.84 10.26 -16.14
CA ALA A 132 4.43 10.15 -17.47
C ALA A 132 5.07 8.77 -17.71
N LEU A 133 5.74 8.20 -16.71
CA LEU A 133 6.32 6.86 -16.82
C LEU A 133 5.26 5.76 -16.98
N VAL A 134 4.14 5.88 -16.27
CA VAL A 134 3.05 4.88 -16.30
C VAL A 134 2.20 5.02 -17.56
N TYR A 135 1.88 6.24 -17.99
CA TYR A 135 0.87 6.48 -19.03
C TYR A 135 1.44 7.01 -20.35
N SER A 136 2.71 7.44 -20.38
CA SER A 136 3.30 8.12 -21.54
C SER A 136 4.63 7.53 -21.99
N CYS A 137 5.16 6.52 -21.30
CA CYS A 137 6.38 5.84 -21.73
C CYS A 137 6.05 4.90 -22.91
N PRO A 138 6.68 5.05 -24.10
CA PRO A 138 6.45 4.18 -25.24
C PRO A 138 7.12 2.80 -25.02
N GLY A 139 6.57 2.00 -24.11
CA GLY A 139 7.08 0.67 -23.76
C GLY A 139 6.40 -0.48 -24.53
N ASN A 140 5.18 -0.29 -25.02
CA ASN A 140 4.43 -1.36 -25.69
C ASN A 140 4.72 -1.49 -27.20
N GLU A 141 5.41 -0.51 -27.82
CA GLU A 141 5.76 -0.57 -29.25
C GLU A 141 7.19 -1.09 -29.50
N LEU A 142 8.12 -0.88 -28.56
CA LEU A 142 9.52 -1.32 -28.73
C LEU A 142 9.68 -2.85 -28.68
N ALA A 143 8.81 -3.56 -27.96
CA ALA A 143 8.77 -5.03 -27.94
C ALA A 143 8.14 -5.65 -29.20
N ALA A 144 7.36 -4.88 -29.97
CA ALA A 144 6.78 -5.31 -31.24
C ALA A 144 7.76 -5.11 -32.42
N SER A 145 8.63 -4.11 -32.34
CA SER A 145 9.64 -3.83 -33.37
C SER A 145 10.75 -4.90 -33.42
N SER A 146 11.17 -5.46 -32.28
CA SER A 146 12.26 -6.46 -32.27
C SER A 146 11.86 -7.85 -32.82
N ARG A 147 10.56 -8.16 -32.91
CA ARG A 147 10.07 -9.41 -33.51
C ARG A 147 9.97 -9.36 -35.03
N ARG A 148 9.96 -8.16 -35.62
CA ARG A 148 9.76 -7.99 -37.08
C ARG A 148 11.07 -8.04 -37.89
N SER A 149 12.23 -8.10 -37.22
CA SER A 149 13.55 -8.08 -37.88
C SER A 149 14.22 -9.47 -38.03
N LYS A 150 13.59 -10.57 -37.62
CA LYS A 150 14.20 -11.92 -37.67
C LYS A 150 13.69 -12.85 -38.79
N ASP A 151 12.89 -12.35 -39.74
CA ASP A 151 12.34 -13.20 -40.81
C ASP A 151 12.52 -12.57 -42.20
N GLY A 152 13.78 -12.47 -42.65
CA GLY A 152 14.04 -11.94 -43.99
C GLY A 152 15.50 -11.88 -44.37
N THR A 153 16.11 -13.04 -44.63
CA THR A 153 16.89 -13.38 -45.85
C THR A 153 17.78 -14.61 -45.60
N ARG A 154 17.34 -15.75 -46.13
CA ARG A 154 18.24 -16.83 -46.56
C ARG A 154 17.83 -17.19 -47.99
N THR A 155 18.58 -16.68 -48.95
CA THR A 155 18.86 -17.28 -50.27
C THR A 155 19.94 -16.46 -50.93
#